data_AF-A0A0Q4BHG4-F1
#
_entry.id   AF-A0A0Q4BHG4-F1
#
_cell.length_a   1.000
_cell.length_b   1.000
_cell.length_c   1.000
_cell.angle_alpha   90.00
_cell.angle_beta   90.00
_cell.angle_gamma   90.00
#
_symmetry.space_group_name_H-M   'P 1'
#
loop_
_entity.id
_entity.type
_entity.pdbx_description
1 polymer ?
#
loop_
_entity_poly.entity_id
_entity_poly.type
_entity_poly.pdbx_seq_one_letter_code
_entity_poly.pdbx_strand_id
1 'polypeptide(L)'
;MYRLYRDEAEERISLLARDNDHRTLARWAEECAERVLPLFEAERPDDVRPRAAIETLREFIATGKFSMKVVRHASLSAHAAARA
;
A
#
# COMPACT_ATOMS: atom_id res chain seq x y z
N MET A 1 -22.88 6.83 -17.11
CA MET A 1 -22.67 7.74 -15.95
C MET A 1 -21.59 7.21 -14.99
N TYR A 2 -21.71 6.00 -14.43
CA TYR A 2 -20.73 5.42 -13.49
C TYR A 2 -19.29 5.31 -14.03
N ARG A 3 -19.12 5.08 -15.34
CA ARG A 3 -17.82 5.05 -16.02
C ARG A 3 -17.18 6.44 -16.12
N LEU A 4 -17.95 7.46 -16.52
CA LEU A 4 -17.48 8.84 -16.60
C LEU A 4 -17.02 9.38 -15.23
N TYR A 5 -17.75 9.09 -14.15
CA TYR A 5 -17.33 9.46 -12.79
C TYR A 5 -16.06 8.74 -12.32
N ARG A 6 -15.86 7.48 -12.77
CA ARG A 6 -14.63 6.74 -12.49
C ARG A 6 -13.45 7.35 -13.23
N ASP A 7 -13.63 7.68 -14.51
CA ASP A 7 -12.58 8.25 -15.36
C ASP A 7 -12.09 9.61 -14.82
N GLU A 8 -13.01 10.50 -14.42
CA GLU A 8 -12.67 11.80 -13.81
C GLU A 8 -11.95 11.63 -12.46
N ALA A 9 -12.40 10.68 -11.62
CA ALA A 9 -11.76 10.40 -10.34
C ALA A 9 -10.35 9.81 -10.52
N GLU A 10 -10.17 8.91 -11.48
CA GLU A 10 -8.87 8.33 -11.82
C GLU A 10 -7.89 9.40 -12.31
N GLU A 11 -8.34 10.33 -13.16
CA GLU A 11 -7.52 11.45 -13.62
C GLU A 11 -7.07 12.33 -12.44
N ARG A 12 -7.99 12.70 -11.55
CA ARG A 12 -7.68 13.49 -10.35
C ARG A 12 -6.70 12.78 -9.42
N ILE A 13 -6.87 11.48 -9.19
CA ILE A 13 -5.94 10.68 -8.38
C ILE A 13 -4.57 10.61 -9.05
N SER A 14 -4.52 10.45 -10.38
CA SER A 14 -3.25 10.43 -11.11
C SER A 14 -2.52 11.77 -11.02
N LEU A 15 -3.23 12.90 -11.04
CA LEU A 15 -2.61 14.22 -10.87
C LEU A 15 -2.06 14.38 -9.46
N LEU A 16 -2.86 14.05 -8.43
CA LEU A 16 -2.40 14.05 -7.03
C LEU A 16 -1.18 13.15 -6.83
N ALA A 17 -1.14 11.98 -7.47
CA ALA A 17 -0.01 11.07 -7.35
C ALA A 17 1.27 11.61 -7.99
N ARG A 18 1.17 12.41 -9.06
CA ARG A 18 2.33 13.02 -9.74
C ARG A 18 2.88 14.23 -9.00
N ASP A 19 2.00 15.00 -8.36
CA ASP A 19 2.36 16.27 -7.72
C ASP A 19 2.86 16.11 -6.27
N ASN A 20 2.92 14.88 -5.74
CA ASN A 20 3.34 14.60 -4.37
C ASN A 20 4.59 13.71 -4.31
N ASP A 21 5.37 13.87 -3.23
CA ASP A 21 6.57 13.07 -3.01
C ASP A 21 6.28 11.61 -2.63
N HIS A 22 7.28 10.73 -2.77
CA HIS A 22 7.14 9.32 -2.45
C HIS A 22 6.77 9.02 -0.99
N ARG A 23 7.13 9.87 -0.03
CA ARG A 23 6.77 9.66 1.38
C ARG A 23 5.29 9.95 1.63
N THR A 24 4.76 10.98 0.98
CA THR A 24 3.35 11.34 1.02
C THR A 24 2.50 10.23 0.40
N LEU A 25 2.93 9.72 -0.77
CA LEU A 25 2.26 8.58 -1.40
C LEU A 25 2.35 7.31 -0.55
N ALA A 26 3.49 7.08 0.11
CA ALA A 26 3.65 5.95 1.03
C ALA A 26 2.70 6.04 2.23
N ARG A 27 2.55 7.22 2.86
CA ARG A 27 1.59 7.42 3.95
C ARG A 27 0.15 7.20 3.50
N TRP A 28 -0.22 7.70 2.32
CA TRP A 28 -1.55 7.45 1.77
C TRP A 28 -1.79 5.96 1.50
N ALA A 29 -0.81 5.25 0.94
CA ALA A 29 -0.89 3.81 0.71
C ALA A 29 -0.97 3.01 2.02
N GLU A 30 -0.23 3.40 3.06
CA GLU A 30 -0.32 2.86 4.42
C GLU A 30 -1.74 2.98 4.96
N GLU A 31 -2.31 4.17 4.99
CA GLU A 31 -3.67 4.42 5.48
C GLU A 31 -4.73 3.61 4.72
N CYS A 32 -4.57 3.46 3.40
CA CYS A 32 -5.46 2.64 2.59
C CYS A 32 -5.35 1.15 2.94
N ALA A 33 -4.13 0.63 3.10
CA ALA A 33 -3.91 -0.78 3.42
C ALA A 33 -4.36 -1.13 4.84
N GLU A 34 -4.12 -0.25 5.81
CA GLU A 34 -4.51 -0.45 7.20
C GLU A 34 -6.03 -0.61 7.40
N ARG A 35 -6.85 0.09 6.60
CA ARG A 35 -8.31 -0.01 6.69
C ARG A 35 -8.83 -1.42 6.40
N VAL A 36 -8.12 -2.18 5.57
CA VAL A 36 -8.54 -3.52 5.14
C VAL A 36 -7.70 -4.63 5.77
N LEU A 37 -6.56 -4.32 6.40
CA LEU A 37 -5.71 -5.30 7.07
C LEU A 37 -6.45 -6.18 8.09
N PRO A 38 -7.34 -5.65 8.97
CA PRO A 38 -8.05 -6.49 9.93
C PRO A 38 -8.94 -7.56 9.29
N LEU A 39 -9.43 -7.33 8.06
CA LEU A 39 -10.23 -8.32 7.34
C LEU A 39 -9.37 -9.51 6.92
N PHE A 40 -8.15 -9.26 6.47
CA PHE A 40 -7.21 -10.32 6.12
C PHE A 40 -6.78 -11.11 7.36
N GLU A 41 -6.46 -10.43 8.45
CA GLU A 41 -5.95 -11.06 9.68
C GLU A 41 -7.02 -11.85 10.43
N ALA A 42 -8.29 -11.47 10.31
CA ALA A 42 -9.39 -12.27 10.83
C ALA A 42 -9.48 -13.64 10.14
N GLU A 43 -9.25 -13.70 8.83
CA GLU A 43 -9.30 -14.93 8.04
C GLU A 43 -8.00 -15.74 8.10
N ARG A 44 -6.85 -15.06 8.19
CA ARG A 44 -5.50 -15.64 8.16
C ARG A 44 -4.63 -15.09 9.29
N PRO A 45 -4.93 -15.42 10.56
CA PRO A 45 -4.25 -14.82 11.72
C PRO A 45 -2.75 -15.12 11.78
N ASP A 46 -2.32 -16.26 11.22
CA ASP A 46 -0.92 -16.67 11.24
C ASP A 46 -0.10 -16.11 10.05
N ASP A 47 -0.75 -15.47 9.08
CA ASP A 47 -0.07 -14.92 7.91
C ASP A 47 0.27 -13.44 8.09
N VAL A 48 1.47 -13.20 8.63
CA VAL A 48 1.96 -11.86 8.96
C VAL A 48 2.44 -11.05 7.74
N ARG A 49 2.42 -11.62 6.53
CA ARG A 49 3.04 -11.00 5.34
C ARG A 49 2.44 -9.62 5.01
N PRO A 50 1.11 -9.39 5.05
CA PRO A 50 0.54 -8.06 4.80
C PRO A 50 0.94 -7.02 5.86
N ARG A 51 0.93 -7.39 7.14
CA ARG A 51 1.37 -6.52 8.23
C ARG A 51 2.85 -6.15 8.10
N ALA A 52 3.71 -7.12 7.82
CA ALA A 52 5.15 -6.88 7.61
C ALA A 52 5.42 -5.92 6.43
N ALA A 53 4.59 -5.92 5.39
CA ALA A 53 4.70 -4.96 4.29
C ALA A 53 4.36 -3.52 4.71
N ILE A 54 3.33 -3.34 5.53
CA ILE A 54 2.96 -2.04 6.10
C ILE A 54 4.05 -1.54 7.06
N GLU A 55 4.62 -2.42 7.90
CA GLU A 55 5.73 -2.07 8.79
C GLU A 55 7.00 -1.65 8.02
N THR A 56 7.30 -2.35 6.92
CA THR A 56 8.39 -1.96 6.01
C THR A 56 8.16 -0.57 5.42
N LEU A 57 6.91 -0.26 5.04
CA LEU A 57 6.53 1.05 4.51
C LEU A 57 6.65 2.15 5.58
N ARG A 58 6.23 1.87 6.81
CA ARG A 58 6.39 2.76 7.98
C ARG A 58 7.85 3.12 8.26
N GLU A 59 8.75 2.14 8.20
CA GLU A 59 10.18 2.39 8.38
C GLU A 59 10.73 3.33 7.30
N PHE A 60 10.30 3.15 6.04
CA PHE A 60 10.62 4.10 4.96
C PHE A 60 10.02 5.48 5.23
N ILE A 61 8.75 5.58 5.66
CA ILE A 61 8.10 6.86 5.96
C ILE A 61 8.79 7.59 7.11
N ALA A 62 9.29 6.88 8.12
CA ALA A 62 9.99 7.48 9.25
C ALA A 62 11.41 7.91 8.85
N THR A 63 12.19 7.02 8.25
CA THR A 63 13.63 7.25 8.05
C THR A 63 13.98 7.84 6.69
N GLY A 64 13.17 7.60 5.66
CA GLY A 64 13.46 7.89 4.25
C GLY A 64 14.48 6.97 3.61
N LYS A 65 14.95 5.97 4.34
CA LYS A 65 15.92 5.01 3.82
C LYS A 65 15.20 4.03 2.92
N PHE A 66 15.33 4.26 1.62
CA PHE A 66 14.69 3.43 0.61
C PHE A 66 15.63 2.34 0.11
N SER A 67 15.11 1.11 -0.02
CA SER A 67 15.80 0.00 -0.67
C SER A 67 14.84 -0.77 -1.57
N MET A 68 15.09 -0.73 -2.88
CA MET A 68 14.27 -1.46 -3.87
C MET A 68 14.15 -2.94 -3.53
N LYS A 69 15.22 -3.57 -3.06
CA LYS A 69 15.22 -5.00 -2.69
C LYS A 69 14.25 -5.26 -1.54
N VAL A 70 14.31 -4.45 -0.49
CA VAL A 70 13.48 -4.61 0.72
C VAL A 70 12.01 -4.34 0.39
N VAL A 71 11.72 -3.20 -0.24
CA VAL A 71 10.35 -2.80 -0.57
C VAL A 71 9.71 -3.77 -1.56
N ARG A 72 10.43 -4.20 -2.60
CA ARG A 72 9.91 -5.17 -3.57
C ARG A 72 9.65 -6.53 -2.92
N HIS A 73 10.53 -6.99 -2.04
CA HIS A 73 10.32 -8.25 -1.33
C HIS A 73 9.07 -8.19 -0.45
N ALA A 74 8.93 -7.16 0.39
CA ALA A 74 7.78 -7.00 1.27
C ALA A 74 6.47 -6.90 0.50
N SER A 75 6.44 -6.09 -0.57
CA SER A 75 5.27 -5.94 -1.45
C SER A 75 4.86 -7.25 -2.12
N LEU A 76 5.81 -7.99 -2.72
CA LEU A 76 5.51 -9.25 -3.40
C LEU A 76 5.10 -10.36 -2.42
N SER A 77 5.70 -10.39 -1.23
CA SER A 77 5.31 -11.34 -0.18
C SER A 77 3.87 -11.11 0.30
N ALA A 78 3.46 -9.86 0.52
CA ALA A 78 2.08 -9.53 0.84
C ALA A 78 1.12 -9.87 -0.31
N HIS A 79 1.50 -9.59 -1.56
CA HIS A 79 0.69 -9.96 -2.72
C HIS A 79 0.50 -11.47 -2.87
N ALA A 80 1.54 -12.26 -2.57
CA ALA A 80 1.44 -13.73 -2.56
C ALA A 80 0.50 -14.25 -1.47
N ALA A 81 0.38 -13.53 -0.34
CA ALA A 81 -0.55 -13.87 0.74
C ALA A 81 -2.02 -13.83 0.30
N ALA A 82 -2.37 -12.89 -0.58
CA ALA A 82 -3.73 -12.77 -1.12
C ALA A 82 -4.14 -13.94 -2.05
N ARG A 83 -3.20 -14.79 -2.48
CA ARG A 83 -3.45 -15.93 -3.38
C ARG A 83 -3.34 -17.30 -2.70
N ALA A 84 -2.87 -17.35 -1.46
CA ALA A 84 -2.73 -18.57 -0.68
C ALA A 84 -4.04 -18.91 0.02
#